data_AF-A0AAN6ZP10-F1
#
_entry.id   AF-A0AAN6ZP10-F1
#
_cell.length_a   1.000
_cell.length_b   1.000
_cell.length_c   1.000
_cell.angle_alpha   90.00
_cell.angle_beta   90.00
_cell.angle_gamma   90.00
#
_symmetry.space_group_name_H-M   'P 1'
#
loop_
_entity.id
_entity.type
_entity.pdbx_description
1 polymer ?
#
loop_
_entity_poly.entity_id
_entity_poly.type
_entity_poly.pdbx_seq_one_letter_code
_entity_poly.pdbx_strand_id
1 'polypeptide(L)'
;MTAGFWQIIKVYYAYRLHTIVPRLLHSLDNLTNWYIRFNRKRLKGVAAAARSDAAADTATALTTLLQVLFTLVRALAPFTPFLTEHIYQLLRPVLPTTGVGYARSVHFLPFPRVQTALLDKAVERQVEAMQKVIQLGRAARERRGAAWG
;
A
#
# COMPACT_ATOMS: atom_id res chain seq x y z
N MET A 1 0.49 4.85 7.22
CA MET A 1 1.44 3.86 6.62
C MET A 1 2.81 4.51 6.39
N THR A 2 3.22 5.47 7.23
CA THR A 2 4.21 6.47 6.79
C THR A 2 5.37 6.71 7.75
N ALA A 3 5.22 6.41 9.04
CA ALA A 3 6.39 6.24 9.92
C ALA A 3 7.31 5.09 9.46
N GLY A 4 6.71 4.02 8.90
CA GLY A 4 7.45 2.86 8.40
C GLY A 4 8.26 3.12 7.13
N PHE A 5 7.73 3.95 6.21
CA PHE A 5 8.35 4.22 4.91
C PHE A 5 9.56 5.17 5.04
N TRP A 6 9.52 6.11 5.99
CA TRP A 6 10.65 6.99 6.32
C TRP A 6 11.84 6.23 6.92
N GLN A 7 11.57 5.19 7.73
CA GLN A 7 12.62 4.31 8.24
C GLN A 7 13.23 3.43 7.13
N ILE A 8 12.46 3.00 6.13
CA ILE A 8 12.97 2.19 5.01
C ILE A 8 14.05 2.94 4.22
N ILE A 9 13.85 4.22 3.92
CA ILE A 9 14.85 5.01 3.17
C ILE A 9 16.12 5.23 4.00
N LYS A 10 15.99 5.56 5.29
CA LYS A 10 17.15 5.69 6.19
C LYS A 10 17.96 4.39 6.29
N VAL A 11 17.29 3.26 6.35
CA VAL A 11 17.91 1.93 6.43
C VAL A 11 18.60 1.54 5.12
N TYR A 12 18.01 1.90 3.97
CA TYR A 12 18.59 1.67 2.64
C TYR A 12 19.94 2.38 2.48
N TYR A 13 20.01 3.66 2.87
CA TYR A 13 21.27 4.41 2.89
C TYR A 13 22.26 3.94 3.98
N ALA A 14 21.78 3.25 5.01
CA ALA A 14 22.60 2.65 6.07
C ALA A 14 23.03 1.19 5.78
N TYR A 15 22.80 0.67 4.57
CA TYR A 15 23.11 -0.71 4.16
C TYR A 15 22.52 -1.82 5.07
N ARG A 16 21.49 -1.53 5.87
CA ARG A 16 20.82 -2.54 6.73
C ARG A 16 19.67 -3.25 6.02
N LEU A 17 19.99 -3.85 4.88
CA LEU A 17 19.06 -4.54 3.96
C LEU A 17 18.11 -5.53 4.66
N HIS A 18 18.59 -6.23 5.71
CA HIS A 18 17.79 -7.20 6.48
C HIS A 18 16.60 -6.60 7.24
N THR A 19 16.58 -5.28 7.49
CA THR A 19 15.44 -4.62 8.15
C THR A 19 14.45 -3.98 7.16
N ILE A 20 14.81 -3.88 5.87
CA ILE A 20 13.96 -3.29 4.84
C ILE A 20 12.89 -4.28 4.40
N VAL A 21 13.29 -5.53 4.14
CA VAL A 21 12.39 -6.56 3.63
C VAL A 21 11.19 -6.79 4.56
N PRO A 22 11.36 -6.97 5.89
CA PRO A 22 10.21 -7.12 6.79
C PRO A 22 9.28 -5.90 6.80
N ARG A 23 9.82 -4.68 6.65
CA ARG A 23 9.02 -3.45 6.60
C ARG A 23 8.25 -3.29 5.30
N LEU A 24 8.82 -3.73 4.18
CA LEU A 24 8.13 -3.77 2.88
C LEU A 24 7.01 -4.82 2.91
N LEU A 25 7.28 -6.02 3.45
CA LEU A 25 6.27 -7.05 3.63
C LEU A 25 5.13 -6.57 4.56
N HIS A 26 5.47 -5.92 5.67
CA HIS A 26 4.46 -5.31 6.54
C HIS A 26 3.63 -4.23 5.83
N SER A 27 4.23 -3.49 4.90
CA SER A 27 3.50 -2.49 4.08
C SER A 27 2.55 -3.16 3.09
N LEU A 28 2.95 -4.30 2.50
CA LEU A 28 2.07 -5.14 1.68
C LEU A 28 0.91 -5.68 2.51
N ASP A 29 1.18 -6.22 3.71
CA ASP A 29 0.14 -6.72 4.61
C ASP A 29 -0.85 -5.63 5.00
N ASN A 30 -0.37 -4.41 5.21
CA ASN A 30 -1.23 -3.28 5.50
C ASN A 30 -2.11 -2.90 4.30
N LEU A 31 -1.54 -2.91 3.09
CA LEU A 31 -2.28 -2.64 1.86
C LEU A 31 -3.41 -3.67 1.65
N THR A 32 -3.12 -4.96 1.81
CA THR A 32 -4.09 -6.02 1.57
C THR A 32 -5.14 -6.13 2.68
N ASN A 33 -4.71 -6.16 3.95
CA ASN A 33 -5.60 -6.44 5.07
C ASN A 33 -6.40 -5.23 5.55
N TRP A 34 -5.87 -4.01 5.36
CA TRP A 34 -6.56 -2.79 5.75
C TRP A 34 -7.10 -2.06 4.54
N TYR A 35 -6.24 -1.58 3.63
CA TYR A 35 -6.71 -0.71 2.56
C TYR A 35 -7.68 -1.40 1.61
N ILE A 36 -7.31 -2.55 1.02
CA ILE A 36 -8.18 -3.28 0.08
C ILE A 36 -9.45 -3.79 0.78
N ARG A 37 -9.32 -4.31 2.00
CA ARG A 37 -10.46 -4.80 2.78
C ARG A 37 -11.51 -3.72 3.03
N PHE A 38 -11.10 -2.53 3.47
CA PHE A 38 -12.00 -1.42 3.76
C PHE A 38 -12.54 -0.76 2.49
N ASN A 39 -11.72 -0.66 1.44
CA ASN A 39 -12.10 0.00 0.19
C ASN A 39 -12.70 -0.96 -0.85
N ARG A 40 -12.93 -2.25 -0.53
CA ARG A 40 -13.46 -3.24 -1.49
C ARG A 40 -14.74 -2.78 -2.21
N LYS A 41 -15.65 -2.10 -1.50
CA LYS A 41 -16.90 -1.58 -2.10
C LYS A 41 -16.65 -0.41 -3.07
N ARG A 42 -15.68 0.45 -2.75
CA ARG A 42 -15.24 1.58 -3.59
C ARG A 42 -14.52 1.06 -4.83
N LEU A 43 -13.60 0.10 -4.66
CA LEU A 43 -12.88 -0.55 -5.76
C LEU A 43 -13.79 -1.32 -6.73
N LYS A 44 -14.92 -1.85 -6.25
CA LYS A 44 -15.91 -2.55 -7.08
C LYS A 44 -16.97 -1.63 -7.70
N GLY A 45 -16.97 -0.33 -7.40
CA GLY A 45 -18.04 0.58 -7.82
C GLY A 45 -19.42 0.28 -7.20
N VAL A 46 -19.50 -0.57 -6.17
CA VAL A 46 -20.79 -0.97 -5.54
C VAL A 46 -21.26 0.08 -4.54
N ALA A 47 -20.33 0.80 -3.89
CA ALA A 47 -20.66 1.98 -3.09
C ALA A 47 -21.18 3.15 -3.94
N ALA A 48 -21.07 3.02 -5.27
CA ALA A 48 -21.27 4.04 -6.26
C ALA A 48 -22.72 4.07 -6.83
N ALA A 49 -23.60 3.15 -6.44
CA ALA A 49 -25.00 3.21 -6.88
C ALA A 49 -25.84 4.29 -6.17
N ALA A 50 -25.33 4.91 -5.10
CA ALA A 50 -26.10 5.78 -4.20
C ALA A 50 -25.71 7.28 -4.23
N ARG A 51 -24.76 7.71 -5.07
CA ARG A 51 -24.30 9.12 -5.15
C ARG A 51 -23.97 9.53 -6.59
N SER A 52 -24.14 10.81 -6.92
CA SER A 52 -23.80 11.42 -8.21
C SER A 52 -22.31 11.35 -8.56
N ASP A 53 -21.41 11.31 -7.55
CA ASP A 53 -19.95 11.36 -7.72
C ASP A 53 -19.27 9.97 -7.66
N ALA A 54 -20.08 8.93 -7.83
CA ALA A 54 -19.73 7.52 -7.78
C ALA A 54 -18.49 7.08 -8.59
N ALA A 55 -18.42 7.56 -9.84
CA ALA A 55 -17.33 7.22 -10.74
C ALA A 55 -16.01 7.87 -10.30
N ALA A 56 -16.07 9.12 -9.82
CA ALA A 56 -14.90 9.86 -9.35
C ALA A 56 -14.31 9.25 -8.07
N ASP A 57 -15.15 8.78 -7.16
CA ASP A 57 -14.71 8.12 -5.93
C ASP A 57 -13.98 6.78 -6.21
N THR A 58 -14.54 5.99 -7.13
CA THR A 58 -13.93 4.72 -7.57
C THR A 58 -12.60 4.96 -8.27
N ALA A 59 -12.55 5.95 -9.16
CA ALA A 59 -11.31 6.36 -9.84
C ALA A 59 -10.24 6.77 -8.81
N THR A 60 -10.59 7.60 -7.83
CA THR A 60 -9.66 8.05 -6.78
C THR A 60 -9.10 6.88 -5.96
N ALA A 61 -9.94 5.91 -5.58
CA ALA A 61 -9.51 4.71 -4.87
C ALA A 61 -8.56 3.84 -5.72
N LEU A 62 -8.84 3.68 -7.01
CA LEU A 62 -7.98 2.91 -7.92
C LEU A 62 -6.65 3.64 -8.20
N THR A 63 -6.67 4.96 -8.39
CA THR A 63 -5.45 5.76 -8.59
C THR A 63 -4.54 5.69 -7.37
N THR A 64 -5.10 5.82 -6.15
CA THR A 64 -4.30 5.70 -4.92
C THR A 64 -3.73 4.29 -4.75
N LEU A 65 -4.51 3.24 -5.03
CA LEU A 65 -4.03 1.86 -5.02
C LEU A 65 -2.89 1.65 -6.02
N LEU A 66 -3.04 2.15 -7.25
CA LEU A 66 -2.02 2.06 -8.30
C LEU A 66 -0.72 2.75 -7.87
N GLN A 67 -0.80 3.96 -7.31
CA GLN A 67 0.38 4.70 -6.85
C GLN A 67 1.15 3.95 -5.74
N VAL A 68 0.43 3.41 -4.76
CA VAL A 68 1.06 2.64 -3.66
C VAL A 68 1.67 1.34 -4.18
N LEU A 69 0.93 0.60 -5.01
CA LEU A 69 1.42 -0.65 -5.60
C LEU A 69 2.66 -0.42 -6.45
N PHE A 70 2.65 0.61 -7.30
CA PHE A 70 3.80 0.98 -8.13
C PHE A 70 5.03 1.34 -7.29
N THR A 71 4.83 2.05 -6.19
CA THR A 71 5.90 2.40 -5.25
C THR A 71 6.50 1.15 -4.59
N LEU A 72 5.65 0.20 -4.18
CA LEU A 72 6.10 -1.08 -3.60
C LEU A 72 6.85 -1.94 -4.61
N VAL A 73 6.37 -2.03 -5.85
CA VAL A 73 7.03 -2.77 -6.94
C VAL A 73 8.44 -2.22 -7.19
N ARG A 74 8.62 -0.90 -7.21
CA ARG A 74 9.95 -0.27 -7.34
C ARG A 74 10.85 -0.53 -6.13
N ALA A 75 10.29 -0.48 -4.92
CA ALA A 75 11.05 -0.74 -3.69
C ALA A 75 11.48 -2.22 -3.56
N LEU A 76 10.68 -3.14 -4.10
CA LEU A 76 10.94 -4.58 -4.09
C LEU A 76 11.82 -5.05 -5.25
N ALA A 77 12.01 -4.23 -6.29
CA ALA A 77 12.77 -4.60 -7.49
C ALA A 77 14.18 -5.16 -7.20
N PRO A 78 14.96 -4.63 -6.23
CA PRO A 78 16.26 -5.19 -5.88
C PRO A 78 16.20 -6.58 -5.19
N PHE A 79 15.05 -6.97 -4.65
CA PHE A 79 14.88 -8.20 -3.87
C PHE A 79 14.17 -9.30 -4.66
N THR A 80 13.15 -8.95 -5.44
CA THR A 80 12.32 -9.91 -6.19
C THR A 80 12.20 -9.52 -7.67
N PRO A 81 13.33 -9.44 -8.40
CA PRO A 81 13.43 -8.74 -9.67
C PRO A 81 12.49 -9.25 -10.76
N PHE A 82 12.31 -10.57 -10.86
CA PHE A 82 11.42 -11.18 -11.86
C PHE A 82 9.94 -10.95 -11.54
N LEU A 83 9.55 -11.06 -10.27
CA LEU A 83 8.18 -10.86 -9.84
C LEU A 83 7.78 -9.39 -10.02
N THR A 84 8.63 -8.46 -9.58
CA THR A 84 8.37 -7.02 -9.74
C THR A 84 8.37 -6.59 -11.19
N GLU A 85 9.21 -7.19 -12.03
CA GLU A 85 9.20 -6.93 -13.48
C GLU A 85 7.88 -7.41 -14.11
N HIS A 86 7.43 -8.62 -13.78
CA HIS A 86 6.16 -9.14 -14.27
C HIS A 86 4.98 -8.24 -13.87
N ILE A 87 4.90 -7.86 -12.60
CA ILE A 87 3.84 -6.96 -12.10
C ILE A 87 3.96 -5.58 -12.78
N TYR A 88 5.16 -5.05 -12.94
CA TYR A 88 5.38 -3.76 -13.60
C TYR A 88 4.88 -3.77 -15.05
N GLN A 89 5.16 -4.83 -15.82
CA GLN A 89 4.67 -4.94 -17.20
C GLN A 89 3.14 -4.98 -17.28
N LEU A 90 2.46 -5.59 -16.30
CA LEU A 90 1.00 -5.58 -16.21
C LEU A 90 0.43 -4.18 -15.88
N LEU A 91 1.15 -3.39 -15.09
CA LEU A 91 0.74 -2.03 -14.71
C LEU A 91 1.10 -1.00 -15.79
N ARG A 92 2.12 -1.26 -16.61
CA ARG A 92 2.63 -0.33 -17.61
C ARG A 92 1.58 0.27 -18.55
N PRO A 93 0.54 -0.45 -19.04
CA PRO A 93 -0.49 0.11 -19.91
C PRO A 93 -1.37 1.18 -19.26
N VAL A 94 -1.49 1.17 -17.93
CA VAL A 94 -2.32 2.11 -17.16
C VAL A 94 -1.51 3.24 -16.52
N LEU A 95 -0.17 3.17 -16.63
CA LEU A 95 0.71 4.23 -16.17
C LEU A 95 0.79 5.36 -17.21
N PRO A 96 1.01 6.62 -16.78
CA PRO A 96 1.24 7.71 -17.71
C PRO A 96 2.45 7.40 -18.61
N THR A 97 2.25 7.53 -19.92
CA THR A 97 3.24 7.20 -20.96
C THR A 97 4.35 8.24 -21.10
N THR A 98 4.23 9.38 -20.42
CA THR A 98 5.17 10.49 -20.44
C THR A 98 5.58 10.88 -19.01
N GLY A 99 6.88 11.06 -18.79
CA GLY A 99 7.43 11.59 -17.53
C GLY A 99 8.41 10.69 -16.78
N VAL A 100 8.89 11.21 -15.65
CA VAL A 100 9.88 10.57 -14.75
C VAL A 100 9.23 9.41 -14.00
N GLY A 101 9.20 8.24 -14.63
CA GLY A 101 8.51 7.07 -14.07
C GLY A 101 8.10 6.01 -15.09
N TYR A 102 8.20 6.32 -16.37
CA TYR A 102 7.93 5.37 -17.45
C TYR A 102 9.24 4.87 -18.05
N ALA A 103 9.55 3.59 -17.83
CA ALA A 103 10.71 2.93 -18.41
C ALA A 103 10.33 1.57 -19.01
N ARG A 104 11.20 0.99 -19.84
CA ARG A 104 10.96 -0.34 -20.42
C ARG A 104 10.87 -1.44 -19.36
N SER A 105 11.59 -1.30 -18.25
CA SER A 105 11.65 -2.24 -17.14
C SER A 105 11.65 -1.47 -15.82
N VAL A 106 11.16 -2.10 -14.75
CA VAL A 106 11.19 -1.52 -13.40
C VAL A 106 12.63 -1.24 -12.93
N HIS A 107 13.60 -2.00 -13.44
CA HIS A 107 15.01 -1.93 -13.06
C HIS A 107 15.72 -0.67 -13.56
N PHE A 108 15.14 0.03 -14.53
CA PHE A 108 15.64 1.32 -15.00
C PHE A 108 15.04 2.51 -14.25
N LEU A 109 14.08 2.26 -13.35
CA LEU A 109 13.47 3.32 -12.56
C LEU A 109 14.33 3.62 -11.33
N PRO A 110 14.42 4.90 -10.92
CA PRO A 110 15.10 5.24 -9.69
C PRO A 110 14.35 4.63 -8.50
N PHE A 111 15.07 4.40 -7.39
CA PHE A 111 14.44 4.02 -6.13
C PHE A 111 13.40 5.07 -5.71
N PRO A 112 12.23 4.67 -5.17
CA PRO A 112 11.18 5.62 -4.81
C PRO A 112 11.64 6.61 -3.74
N ARG A 113 11.30 7.90 -3.92
CA ARG A 113 11.56 8.97 -2.96
C ARG A 113 10.31 9.23 -2.11
N VAL A 114 10.49 9.54 -0.84
CA VAL A 114 9.38 9.95 0.04
C VAL A 114 8.80 11.28 -0.45
N GLN A 115 7.48 11.31 -0.65
CA GLN A 115 6.74 12.53 -0.94
C GLN A 115 6.23 13.11 0.39
N THR A 116 6.94 14.09 0.94
CA THR A 116 6.61 14.69 2.24
C THR A 116 5.23 15.37 2.26
N ALA A 117 4.76 15.85 1.10
CA ALA A 117 3.43 16.45 0.96
C ALA A 117 2.27 15.46 1.20
N LEU A 118 2.51 14.15 1.08
CA LEU A 118 1.50 13.11 1.33
C LEU A 118 1.48 12.64 2.79
N LEU A 119 2.28 13.25 3.66
CA LEU A 119 2.39 12.89 5.08
C LEU A 119 1.32 13.61 5.91
N ASP A 120 0.24 12.90 6.23
CA ASP A 120 -0.80 13.39 7.15
C ASP A 120 -0.80 12.60 8.46
N LYS A 121 -0.26 13.23 9.52
CA LYS A 121 -0.20 12.62 10.86
C LYS A 121 -1.57 12.45 11.51
N ALA A 122 -2.55 13.28 11.17
CA ALA A 122 -3.89 13.16 11.73
C ALA A 122 -4.57 11.89 11.18
N VAL A 123 -4.48 11.68 9.87
CA VAL A 123 -4.99 10.46 9.22
C VAL A 123 -4.29 9.21 9.74
N GLU A 124 -2.97 9.25 9.92
CA GLU A 124 -2.24 8.10 10.47
C GLU A 124 -2.72 7.71 11.88
N ARG A 125 -2.94 8.69 12.76
CA ARG A 125 -3.45 8.43 14.12
C ARG A 125 -4.85 7.85 14.10
N GLN A 126 -5.72 8.35 13.23
CA GLN A 126 -7.09 7.85 13.07
C GLN A 126 -7.10 6.40 12.59
N VAL A 127 -6.28 6.07 11.59
CA VAL A 127 -6.15 4.70 11.08
C VAL A 127 -5.58 3.77 12.16
N GLU A 128 -4.56 4.20 12.91
CA GLU A 128 -3.99 3.39 13.99
C GLU A 128 -5.00 3.11 15.11
N ALA A 129 -5.77 4.13 15.52
CA ALA A 129 -6.82 3.97 16.52
C ALA A 129 -7.89 2.97 16.05
N MET A 130 -8.35 3.09 14.80
CA MET A 130 -9.29 2.14 14.20
C MET A 130 -8.75 0.71 14.20
N GLN A 131 -7.48 0.53 13.81
CA GLN A 131 -6.83 -0.79 13.80
C GLN A 131 -6.77 -1.41 15.19
N LYS A 132 -6.37 -0.62 16.21
CA LYS A 132 -6.34 -1.05 17.61
C LYS A 132 -7.70 -1.52 18.11
N VAL A 133 -8.75 -0.75 17.88
CA VAL A 133 -10.12 -1.12 18.28
C VAL A 133 -10.54 -2.45 17.65
N ILE A 134 -10.27 -2.65 16.36
CA ILE A 134 -10.63 -3.88 15.65
C ILE A 134 -9.83 -5.08 16.16
N GLN A 135 -8.54 -4.91 16.44
CA GLN A 135 -7.70 -5.97 16.99
C GLN A 135 -8.16 -6.38 18.38
N LEU A 136 -8.46 -5.42 19.27
CA LEU A 136 -9.02 -5.69 20.59
C LEU A 136 -10.35 -6.43 20.51
N GLY A 137 -11.24 -6.03 19.58
CA GLY A 137 -12.51 -6.73 19.36
C GLY A 137 -12.36 -8.14 18.77
N ARG A 138 -11.28 -8.43 18.03
CA ARG A 138 -10.96 -9.81 17.62
C ARG A 138 -10.44 -10.63 18.79
N ALA A 139 -9.48 -10.11 19.54
CA ALA A 139 -8.91 -10.79 20.70
C ALA A 139 -9.98 -11.12 21.76
N ALA A 140 -10.91 -10.21 22.00
CA ALA A 140 -12.04 -10.44 22.92
C ALA A 140 -12.98 -11.56 22.43
N ARG A 141 -13.20 -11.68 21.11
CA ARG A 141 -14.01 -12.77 20.52
C ARG A 141 -13.30 -14.10 20.58
N GLU A 142 -12.01 -14.15 20.27
CA GLU A 142 -11.20 -15.37 20.35
C GLU A 142 -11.15 -15.92 21.79
N ARG A 143 -10.95 -15.04 22.79
CA ARG A 143 -10.98 -15.43 24.21
C ARG A 143 -12.33 -16.01 24.65
N ARG A 144 -13.45 -15.54 24.09
CA ARG A 144 -14.79 -16.09 24.37
C ARG A 144 -15.06 -17.39 23.60
N GLY A 145 -14.53 -17.52 22.39
CA GLY A 145 -14.67 -18.72 21.56
C GLY A 145 -13.80 -19.90 22.03
N ALA A 146 -12.67 -19.63 22.67
CA ALA A 146 -11.78 -20.64 23.25
C ALA A 146 -12.25 -21.19 24.61
N ALA A 147 -13.35 -20.67 25.17
CA ALA A 147 -13.90 -21.11 26.46
C ALA A 147 -14.97 -22.23 26.34
N TRP A 148 -15.24 -22.73 25.12
CA TRP A 148 -16.28 -23.73 24.85
C TRP A 148 -15.80 -24.87 23.92
N GLY A 149 -14.54 -25.27 24.05
CA GLY A 149 -13.98 -26.49 23.46
C GLY A 149 -12.98 -27.10 24.42
#